data_AF-A0A2N1DFE2-F1
#
_entry.id   AF-A0A2N1DFE2-F1
#
_cell.length_a   1.000
_cell.length_b   1.000
_cell.length_c   1.000
_cell.angle_alpha   90.00
_cell.angle_beta   90.00
_cell.angle_gamma   90.00
#
_symmetry.space_group_name_H-M   'P 1'
#
loop_
_entity.id
_entity.type
_entity.pdbx_description
1 polymer ?
#
loop_
_entity_poly.entity_id
_entity_poly.type
_entity_poly.pdbx_seq_one_letter_code
_entity_poly.pdbx_strand_id
1 'polypeptide(L)'
;MASDAIELVSTTTWLDPKIIIPAICVIIASVVIPLLLHVLKGKREKSDKILEIRTKAYTEYFKKFEDIAKGLGTDYEHFSKVTLVEEFRELLEAENSPDALIKFQETVGKFPHQIQESHRKAMEEVTVLKILGSSHLLKLTNEFESLNQEIMTLSSQWLEEMKQAFIMPDFDAPIAKEMTQKGLKAKELKEEIIKQMRIEINLE
;
A
#
# COMPACT_ATOMS: atom_id res chain seq x y z
N MET A 1 -64.47 47.44 -10.49
CA MET A 1 -64.06 48.41 -9.45
C MET A 1 -64.15 47.85 -8.03
N ALA A 2 -65.21 47.13 -7.63
CA ALA A 2 -65.24 46.48 -6.29
C ALA A 2 -64.43 45.17 -6.21
N SER A 3 -64.29 44.44 -7.33
CA SER A 3 -63.52 43.19 -7.41
C SER A 3 -62.02 43.42 -7.18
N ASP A 4 -61.45 44.44 -7.81
CA ASP A 4 -60.02 44.72 -7.79
C ASP A 4 -59.52 45.15 -6.39
N ALA A 5 -60.37 45.84 -5.61
CA ALA A 5 -60.04 46.29 -4.27
C ALA A 5 -60.02 45.13 -3.24
N ILE A 6 -60.88 44.13 -3.42
CA ILE A 6 -60.91 42.94 -2.54
C ILE A 6 -59.70 42.04 -2.82
N GLU A 7 -59.29 41.93 -4.09
CA GLU A 7 -58.09 41.19 -4.50
C GLU A 7 -56.80 41.82 -3.94
N LEU A 8 -56.69 43.15 -3.98
CA LEU A 8 -55.57 43.92 -3.42
C LEU A 8 -55.46 43.81 -1.89
N VAL A 9 -56.59 43.87 -1.18
CA VAL A 9 -56.60 43.72 0.30
C VAL A 9 -56.20 42.31 0.72
N SER A 10 -56.67 41.29 -0.01
CA SER A 10 -56.31 39.89 0.29
C SER A 10 -54.80 39.65 0.14
N THR A 11 -54.18 40.19 -0.91
CA THR A 11 -52.75 40.00 -1.23
C THR A 11 -51.84 40.76 -0.27
N THR A 12 -52.23 41.96 0.20
CA THR A 12 -51.46 42.71 1.20
C THR A 12 -51.45 42.06 2.59
N THR A 13 -52.47 41.28 2.94
CA THR A 13 -52.55 40.59 4.24
C THR A 13 -51.52 39.47 4.35
N TRP A 14 -51.21 38.80 3.22
CA TRP A 14 -50.16 37.78 3.14
C TRP A 14 -48.74 38.34 3.27
N LEU A 15 -48.55 39.65 3.02
CA LEU A 15 -47.26 40.32 3.13
C LEU A 15 -46.97 40.88 4.53
N ASP A 16 -47.91 40.78 5.47
CA ASP A 16 -47.70 41.21 6.86
C ASP A 16 -46.57 40.37 7.51
N PRO A 17 -45.52 40.99 8.07
CA PRO A 17 -44.41 40.30 8.74
C PRO A 17 -44.88 39.29 9.80
N LYS A 18 -46.01 39.54 10.47
CA LYS A 18 -46.58 38.62 11.48
C LYS A 18 -47.04 37.29 10.89
N ILE A 19 -47.32 37.25 9.59
CA ILE A 19 -47.80 36.06 8.86
C ILE A 19 -46.68 35.46 8.02
N ILE A 20 -45.88 36.29 7.35
CA ILE A 20 -44.81 35.84 6.45
C ILE A 20 -43.63 35.18 7.20
N ILE A 21 -43.22 35.72 8.36
CA ILE A 21 -42.07 35.18 9.10
C ILE A 21 -42.36 33.78 9.64
N PRO A 22 -43.51 33.51 10.31
CA PRO A 22 -43.85 32.15 10.72
C PRO A 22 -44.01 31.19 9.54
N ALA A 23 -44.61 31.65 8.44
CA ALA A 23 -44.76 30.82 7.23
C ALA A 23 -43.41 30.42 6.64
N ILE A 24 -42.45 31.35 6.55
CA ILE A 24 -41.07 31.05 6.12
C ILE A 24 -40.39 30.09 7.10
N CYS A 25 -40.53 30.30 8.42
CA CYS A 25 -39.98 29.38 9.42
C CYS A 25 -40.55 27.96 9.30
N VAL A 26 -41.85 27.82 9.03
CA VAL A 26 -42.48 26.52 8.78
C VAL A 26 -41.95 25.89 7.50
N ILE A 27 -41.76 26.64 6.42
CA ILE A 27 -41.17 26.13 5.16
C ILE A 27 -39.72 25.69 5.38
N ILE A 28 -38.92 26.49 6.10
CA ILE A 28 -37.54 26.13 6.44
C ILE A 28 -37.52 24.85 7.28
N ALA A 29 -38.36 24.76 8.31
CA ALA A 29 -38.39 23.60 9.21
C ALA A 29 -38.95 22.32 8.56
N SER A 30 -39.92 22.45 7.65
CA SER A 30 -40.59 21.31 7.01
C SER A 30 -39.94 20.85 5.70
N VAL A 31 -39.23 21.73 5.00
CA VAL A 31 -38.64 21.43 3.68
C VAL A 31 -37.12 21.53 3.72
N VAL A 32 -36.58 22.68 4.13
CA VAL A 32 -35.13 22.94 4.03
C VAL A 32 -34.34 22.05 4.99
N ILE A 33 -34.74 21.99 6.26
CA ILE A 33 -34.05 21.19 7.28
C ILE A 33 -34.05 19.69 6.93
N PRO A 34 -35.19 19.06 6.58
CA PRO A 34 -35.21 17.63 6.21
C PRO A 34 -34.36 17.31 4.98
N LEU A 35 -34.36 18.18 3.96
CA LEU A 35 -33.54 17.99 2.76
C LEU A 35 -32.05 18.05 3.08
N LEU A 36 -31.65 19.01 3.92
CA LEU A 36 -30.28 19.20 4.35
C LEU A 36 -29.82 18.00 5.22
N LEU A 37 -30.66 17.53 6.14
CA LEU A 37 -30.41 16.33 6.92
C LEU A 37 -30.30 15.08 6.03
N HIS A 38 -31.13 14.94 4.99
CA HIS A 38 -31.06 13.82 4.06
C HIS A 38 -29.73 13.79 3.29
N VAL A 39 -29.27 14.95 2.81
CA VAL A 39 -27.99 15.08 2.10
C VAL A 39 -26.81 14.82 3.05
N LEU A 40 -26.84 15.37 4.27
CA LEU A 40 -25.77 15.13 5.26
C LEU A 40 -25.73 13.66 5.70
N LYS A 41 -26.90 13.02 5.89
CA LYS A 41 -27.02 11.60 6.20
C LYS A 41 -26.42 10.75 5.08
N GLY A 42 -26.79 11.03 3.83
CA GLY A 42 -26.24 10.31 2.67
C GLY A 42 -24.71 10.48 2.52
N LYS A 43 -24.18 11.68 2.84
CA LYS A 43 -22.72 11.89 2.88
C LYS A 43 -22.05 11.08 4.00
N ARG A 44 -22.64 11.06 5.20
CA ARG A 44 -22.12 10.31 6.35
C ARG A 44 -22.12 8.80 6.09
N GLU A 45 -23.23 8.25 5.61
CA GLU A 45 -23.34 6.82 5.27
C GLU A 45 -22.33 6.39 4.20
N LYS A 46 -22.07 7.23 3.20
CA LYS A 46 -21.01 6.96 2.21
C LYS A 46 -19.62 6.96 2.82
N SER A 47 -19.34 7.92 3.70
CA SER A 47 -18.06 8.00 4.42
C SER A 47 -17.85 6.79 5.32
N ASP A 48 -18.87 6.37 6.06
CA ASP A 48 -18.82 5.23 6.97
C ASP A 48 -18.58 3.92 6.20
N LYS A 49 -19.25 3.74 5.05
CA LYS A 49 -19.01 2.59 4.16
C LYS A 49 -17.59 2.57 3.59
N ILE A 50 -17.05 3.72 3.18
CA ILE A 50 -15.67 3.80 2.68
C ILE A 50 -14.68 3.47 3.80
N LEU A 51 -14.92 3.98 5.01
CA LEU A 51 -14.11 3.67 6.19
C LEU A 51 -14.15 2.17 6.52
N GLU A 52 -15.33 1.54 6.45
CA GLU A 52 -15.49 0.10 6.69
C GLU A 52 -14.73 -0.72 5.64
N ILE A 53 -14.86 -0.38 4.35
CA ILE A 53 -14.15 -1.03 3.25
C ILE A 53 -12.63 -0.89 3.43
N ARG A 54 -12.15 0.31 3.75
CA ARG A 54 -10.72 0.58 4.02
C ARG A 54 -10.22 -0.21 5.22
N THR A 55 -10.95 -0.19 6.33
CA THR A 55 -10.59 -0.94 7.54
C THR A 55 -10.45 -2.42 7.25
N LYS A 56 -11.40 -3.01 6.52
CA LYS A 56 -11.37 -4.42 6.14
C LYS A 56 -10.18 -4.72 5.20
N ALA A 57 -10.01 -3.92 4.15
CA ALA A 57 -8.94 -4.09 3.18
C ALA A 57 -7.56 -3.94 3.81
N TYR A 58 -7.35 -2.92 4.66
CA TYR A 58 -6.07 -2.69 5.34
C TYR A 58 -5.78 -3.79 6.35
N THR A 59 -6.78 -4.25 7.11
CA THR A 59 -6.58 -5.36 8.07
C THR A 59 -6.18 -6.66 7.35
N GLU A 60 -6.81 -6.96 6.22
CA GLU A 60 -6.46 -8.13 5.42
C GLU A 60 -5.07 -7.99 4.78
N TYR A 61 -4.76 -6.81 4.25
CA TYR A 61 -3.43 -6.47 3.75
C TYR A 61 -2.36 -6.63 4.83
N PHE A 62 -2.56 -6.08 6.04
CA PHE A 62 -1.60 -6.14 7.13
C PHE A 62 -1.20 -7.58 7.47
N LYS A 63 -2.18 -8.49 7.57
CA LYS A 63 -1.93 -9.90 7.86
C LYS A 63 -1.11 -10.57 6.76
N LYS A 64 -1.56 -10.47 5.51
CA LYS A 64 -0.89 -11.11 4.37
C LYS A 64 0.50 -10.53 4.14
N PHE A 65 0.63 -9.21 4.25
CA PHE A 65 1.90 -8.54 4.05
C PHE A 65 2.90 -8.84 5.18
N GLU A 66 2.48 -8.94 6.44
CA GLU A 66 3.38 -9.39 7.52
C GLU A 66 3.87 -10.83 7.30
N ASP A 67 3.00 -11.71 6.84
CA ASP A 67 3.37 -13.10 6.53
C ASP A 67 4.39 -13.16 5.39
N ILE A 68 4.18 -12.38 4.33
CA ILE A 68 5.10 -12.28 3.19
C ILE A 68 6.43 -11.63 3.60
N ALA A 69 6.40 -10.58 4.42
CA ALA A 69 7.59 -9.88 4.87
C ALA A 69 8.45 -10.72 5.84
N LYS A 70 7.81 -11.51 6.71
CA LYS A 70 8.50 -12.51 7.54
C LYS A 70 9.18 -13.59 6.68
N GLY A 71 8.50 -14.04 5.62
CA GLY A 71 9.08 -14.96 4.64
C GLY A 71 10.32 -14.36 3.96
N LEU A 72 10.18 -13.18 3.34
CA LEU A 72 11.26 -12.49 2.61
C LEU A 72 12.52 -12.26 3.45
N GLY A 73 12.38 -11.75 4.68
CA GLY A 73 13.52 -11.48 5.54
C GLY A 73 14.24 -12.76 5.97
N THR A 74 13.47 -13.81 6.28
CA THR A 74 14.01 -15.12 6.68
C THR A 74 14.66 -15.83 5.49
N ASP A 75 14.04 -15.80 4.31
CA ASP A 75 14.56 -16.43 3.10
C ASP A 75 15.87 -15.81 2.63
N TYR A 76 15.98 -14.47 2.71
CA TYR A 76 17.22 -13.76 2.36
C TYR A 76 18.36 -14.04 3.35
N GLU A 77 18.07 -13.98 4.65
CA GLU A 77 19.08 -14.19 5.68
C GLU A 77 19.56 -15.65 5.72
N HIS A 78 18.62 -16.60 5.60
CA HIS A 78 18.93 -18.02 5.52
C HIS A 78 19.76 -18.33 4.27
N PHE A 79 19.37 -17.81 3.11
CA PHE A 79 20.11 -18.06 1.89
C PHE A 79 21.53 -17.48 1.94
N SER A 80 21.68 -16.21 2.35
CA SER A 80 22.99 -15.53 2.36
C SER A 80 23.96 -16.06 3.42
N LYS A 81 23.47 -16.36 4.63
CA LYS A 81 24.33 -16.75 5.76
C LYS A 81 24.50 -18.26 5.92
N VAL A 82 23.54 -19.05 5.44
CA VAL A 82 23.55 -20.51 5.61
C VAL A 82 23.77 -21.18 4.26
N THR A 83 22.81 -21.09 3.34
CA THR A 83 22.83 -21.86 2.08
C THR A 83 24.04 -21.53 1.21
N LEU A 84 24.36 -20.25 1.02
CA LEU A 84 25.47 -19.81 0.18
C LEU A 84 26.84 -20.19 0.79
N VAL A 85 26.96 -20.09 2.12
CA VAL A 85 28.18 -20.45 2.85
C VAL A 85 28.40 -21.97 2.81
N GLU A 86 27.34 -22.75 3.00
CA GLU A 86 27.37 -24.20 3.02
C GLU A 86 27.69 -24.78 1.63
N GLU A 87 27.00 -24.30 0.59
CA GLU A 87 27.27 -24.73 -0.80
C GLU A 87 28.69 -24.31 -1.24
N PHE A 88 29.17 -23.15 -0.82
CA PHE A 88 30.56 -22.74 -1.10
C PHE A 88 31.57 -23.62 -0.38
N ARG A 89 31.27 -24.01 0.86
CA ARG A 89 32.11 -24.95 1.63
C ARG A 89 32.15 -26.33 0.96
N GLU A 90 31.00 -26.85 0.53
CA GLU A 90 30.91 -28.12 -0.20
C GLU A 90 31.69 -28.08 -1.52
N LEU A 91 31.63 -26.96 -2.25
CA LEU A 91 32.39 -26.77 -3.47
C LEU A 91 33.90 -26.82 -3.23
N LEU A 92 34.38 -26.17 -2.16
CA LEU A 92 35.79 -26.19 -1.76
C LEU A 92 36.25 -27.57 -1.27
N GLU A 93 35.41 -28.26 -0.48
CA GLU A 93 35.66 -29.62 0.02
C GLU A 93 35.72 -30.64 -1.12
N ALA A 94 34.98 -30.41 -2.20
CA ALA A 94 34.97 -31.23 -3.42
C ALA A 94 36.04 -30.81 -4.45
N GLU A 95 37.04 -30.01 -4.08
CA GLU A 95 38.12 -29.50 -4.94
C GLU A 95 37.62 -28.84 -6.24
N ASN A 96 36.47 -28.16 -6.21
CA ASN A 96 35.82 -27.58 -7.39
C ASN A 96 35.51 -28.62 -8.49
N SER A 97 35.17 -29.86 -8.11
CA SER A 97 34.74 -30.87 -9.08
C SER A 97 33.59 -30.36 -9.96
N PRO A 98 33.50 -30.82 -11.23
CA PRO A 98 32.45 -30.37 -12.15
C PRO A 98 31.03 -30.56 -11.58
N ASP A 99 30.79 -31.65 -10.85
CA ASP A 99 29.50 -31.95 -10.25
C ASP A 99 29.17 -31.00 -9.07
N ALA A 100 30.16 -30.68 -8.23
CA ALA A 100 29.99 -29.71 -7.15
C ALA A 100 29.77 -28.29 -7.69
N LEU A 101 30.42 -27.93 -8.81
CA LEU A 101 30.22 -26.65 -9.49
C LEU A 101 28.81 -26.52 -10.07
N ILE A 102 28.30 -27.59 -10.71
CA ILE A 102 26.93 -27.62 -11.25
C ILE A 102 25.91 -27.50 -10.11
N LYS A 103 26.10 -28.24 -9.02
CA LYS A 103 25.22 -28.20 -7.84
C LYS A 103 25.18 -26.80 -7.23
N PHE A 104 26.35 -26.20 -7.01
CA PHE A 104 26.46 -24.83 -6.50
C PHE A 104 25.72 -23.83 -7.40
N GLN A 105 25.94 -23.90 -8.72
CA GLN A 105 25.28 -23.02 -9.68
C GLN A 105 23.76 -23.21 -9.71
N GLU A 106 23.27 -24.44 -9.56
CA GLU A 106 21.85 -24.76 -9.49
C GLU A 106 21.21 -24.20 -8.22
N THR A 107 21.86 -24.37 -7.06
CA THR A 107 21.37 -23.87 -5.76
C THR A 107 21.37 -22.35 -5.72
N VAL A 108 22.45 -21.71 -6.16
CA VAL A 108 22.55 -20.24 -6.19
C VAL A 108 21.65 -19.62 -7.25
N GLY A 109 21.45 -20.30 -8.38
CA GLY A 109 20.53 -19.87 -9.44
C GLY A 109 19.05 -19.88 -9.04
N LYS A 110 18.64 -20.65 -8.03
CA LYS A 110 17.25 -20.70 -7.53
C LYS A 110 16.86 -19.47 -6.71
N PHE A 111 17.82 -18.79 -6.10
CA PHE A 111 17.56 -17.71 -5.15
C PHE A 111 16.87 -16.48 -5.71
N PRO A 112 17.29 -15.90 -6.85
CA PRO A 112 16.54 -14.78 -7.43
C PRO A 112 15.12 -15.16 -7.78
N HIS A 113 14.86 -16.44 -8.13
CA HIS A 113 13.52 -16.90 -8.42
C HIS A 113 12.65 -16.94 -7.16
N GLN A 114 13.19 -17.40 -6.03
CA GLN A 114 12.50 -17.36 -4.73
C GLN A 114 12.25 -15.94 -4.26
N ILE A 115 13.25 -15.06 -4.35
CA ILE A 115 13.13 -13.63 -4.03
C ILE A 115 12.08 -12.97 -4.96
N GLN A 116 12.11 -13.26 -6.25
CA GLN A 116 11.14 -12.77 -7.23
C GLN A 116 9.72 -13.20 -6.92
N GLU A 117 9.50 -14.48 -6.58
CA GLU A 117 8.18 -14.98 -6.27
C GLU A 117 7.61 -14.32 -5.02
N SER A 118 8.42 -14.14 -3.99
CA SER A 118 8.04 -13.48 -2.75
C SER A 118 7.79 -11.97 -2.95
N HIS A 119 8.59 -11.28 -3.77
CA HIS A 119 8.31 -9.89 -4.17
C HIS A 119 7.05 -9.76 -5.02
N ARG A 120 6.78 -10.70 -5.94
CA ARG A 120 5.55 -10.70 -6.75
C ARG A 120 4.31 -10.84 -5.87
N LYS A 121 4.32 -11.76 -4.91
CA LYS A 121 3.24 -11.93 -3.92
C LYS A 121 3.01 -10.65 -3.11
N ALA A 122 4.09 -9.97 -2.70
CA ALA A 122 3.97 -8.68 -2.01
C ALA A 122 3.35 -7.60 -2.90
N MET A 123 3.67 -7.57 -4.20
CA MET A 123 3.18 -6.57 -5.15
C MET A 123 1.68 -6.73 -5.48
N GLU A 124 1.22 -7.97 -5.62
CA GLU A 124 -0.21 -8.27 -5.88
C GLU A 124 -1.10 -7.66 -4.78
N GLU A 125 -0.67 -7.74 -3.52
CA GLU A 125 -1.40 -7.17 -2.38
C GLU A 125 -1.32 -5.63 -2.32
N VAL A 126 -0.20 -5.03 -2.75
CA VAL A 126 -0.04 -3.56 -2.83
C VAL A 126 -1.00 -2.92 -3.84
N THR A 127 -1.37 -3.64 -4.90
CA THR A 127 -2.30 -3.13 -5.93
C THR A 127 -3.68 -2.80 -5.37
N VAL A 128 -4.17 -3.57 -4.41
CA VAL A 128 -5.46 -3.32 -3.73
C VAL A 128 -5.41 -2.01 -2.93
N LEU A 129 -4.27 -1.73 -2.29
CA LEU A 129 -4.08 -0.49 -1.54
C LEU A 129 -4.09 0.75 -2.44
N LYS A 130 -3.57 0.64 -3.67
CA LYS A 130 -3.56 1.78 -4.62
C LYS A 130 -4.95 2.24 -5.03
N ILE A 131 -5.93 1.34 -5.02
CA ILE A 131 -7.31 1.63 -5.41
C ILE A 131 -8.09 2.28 -4.25
N LEU A 132 -7.80 1.89 -3.02
CA LEU A 132 -8.58 2.29 -1.83
C LEU A 132 -7.92 3.41 -1.01
N GLY A 133 -6.61 3.56 -1.12
CA GLY A 133 -5.77 4.50 -0.39
C GLY A 133 -5.97 5.97 -0.75
N SER A 134 -5.53 6.85 0.14
CA SER A 134 -5.34 8.27 -0.21
C SER A 134 -4.27 8.47 -1.29
N SER A 135 -4.23 9.67 -1.87
CA SER A 135 -3.15 10.07 -2.79
C SER A 135 -1.76 9.96 -2.15
N HIS A 136 -1.66 10.13 -0.83
CA HIS A 136 -0.39 9.97 -0.11
C HIS A 136 -0.01 8.49 0.01
N LEU A 137 -0.95 7.62 0.39
CA LEU A 137 -0.72 6.17 0.46
C LEU A 137 -0.38 5.59 -0.93
N LEU A 138 -1.00 6.11 -1.98
CA LEU A 138 -0.68 5.78 -3.37
C LEU A 138 0.77 6.15 -3.72
N LYS A 139 1.26 7.31 -3.27
CA LYS A 139 2.65 7.72 -3.51
C LYS A 139 3.63 6.78 -2.80
N LEU A 140 3.40 6.49 -1.52
CA LEU A 140 4.24 5.60 -0.72
C LEU A 140 4.28 4.18 -1.31
N THR A 141 3.12 3.65 -1.71
CA THR A 141 3.04 2.32 -2.34
C THR A 141 3.73 2.25 -3.70
N ASN A 142 3.68 3.32 -4.51
CA ASN A 142 4.44 3.41 -5.76
C ASN A 142 5.95 3.48 -5.53
N GLU A 143 6.41 4.22 -4.52
CA GLU A 143 7.82 4.29 -4.14
C GLU A 143 8.33 2.91 -3.65
N PHE A 144 7.52 2.18 -2.88
CA PHE A 144 7.83 0.81 -2.44
C PHE A 144 7.94 -0.16 -3.62
N GLU A 145 7.05 -0.05 -4.59
CA GLU A 145 7.10 -0.85 -5.82
C GLU A 145 8.38 -0.58 -6.61
N SER A 146 8.71 0.69 -6.86
CA SER A 146 9.93 1.07 -7.59
C SER A 146 11.17 0.50 -6.92
N LEU A 147 11.24 0.61 -5.60
CA LEU A 147 12.37 0.12 -4.81
C LEU A 147 12.50 -1.41 -4.89
N ASN A 148 11.38 -2.14 -4.86
CA ASN A 148 11.41 -3.60 -5.03
C ASN A 148 11.84 -4.00 -6.45
N GLN A 149 11.43 -3.27 -7.49
CA GLN A 149 11.89 -3.51 -8.86
C GLN A 149 13.40 -3.27 -9.01
N GLU A 150 13.94 -2.28 -8.29
CA GLU A 150 15.39 -2.05 -8.23
C GLU A 150 16.13 -3.19 -7.52
N ILE A 151 15.64 -3.65 -6.36
CA ILE A 151 16.21 -4.81 -5.63
C ILE A 151 16.19 -6.07 -6.51
N MET A 152 15.11 -6.29 -7.25
CA MET A 152 14.99 -7.37 -8.22
C MET A 152 16.05 -7.29 -9.32
N THR A 153 16.28 -6.11 -9.87
CA THR A 153 17.31 -5.88 -10.89
C THR A 153 18.71 -6.14 -10.33
N LEU A 154 18.99 -5.62 -9.13
CA LEU A 154 20.27 -5.83 -8.44
C LEU A 154 20.51 -7.30 -8.08
N SER A 155 19.47 -8.05 -7.70
CA SER A 155 19.61 -9.48 -7.40
C SER A 155 20.08 -10.29 -8.62
N SER A 156 19.67 -9.87 -9.82
CA SER A 156 20.10 -10.49 -11.08
C SER A 156 21.55 -10.11 -11.41
N GLN A 157 21.95 -8.87 -11.13
CA GLN A 157 23.32 -8.39 -11.34
C GLN A 157 24.31 -9.00 -10.33
N TRP A 158 23.89 -9.15 -9.08
CA TRP A 158 24.67 -9.82 -8.03
C TRP A 158 24.97 -11.28 -8.38
N LEU A 159 24.02 -11.99 -8.98
CA LEU A 159 24.23 -13.34 -9.50
C LEU A 159 25.34 -13.39 -10.57
N GLU A 160 25.39 -12.37 -11.42
CA GLU A 160 26.39 -12.26 -12.47
C GLU A 160 27.77 -11.90 -11.90
N GLU A 161 27.82 -11.01 -10.90
CA GLU A 161 29.04 -10.74 -10.13
C GLU A 161 29.54 -12.00 -9.40
N MET A 162 28.64 -12.76 -8.78
CA MET A 162 28.98 -14.03 -8.11
C MET A 162 29.63 -15.01 -9.09
N LYS A 163 29.10 -15.16 -10.32
CA LYS A 163 29.74 -15.98 -11.36
C LYS A 163 31.12 -15.47 -11.75
N GLN A 164 31.34 -14.15 -11.76
CA GLN A 164 32.64 -13.55 -12.07
C GLN A 164 33.62 -13.64 -10.89
N ALA A 165 33.15 -13.57 -9.65
CA ALA A 165 33.94 -13.68 -8.44
C ALA A 165 34.58 -15.08 -8.26
N PHE A 166 34.00 -16.11 -8.89
CA PHE A 166 34.64 -17.43 -9.03
C PHE A 166 35.93 -17.41 -9.86
N ILE A 167 36.07 -16.45 -10.77
CA ILE A 167 37.25 -16.29 -11.63
C ILE A 167 38.30 -15.39 -10.93
N MET A 168 37.85 -14.43 -10.13
CA MET A 168 38.70 -13.56 -9.30
C MET A 168 37.99 -13.20 -7.99
N PRO A 169 38.47 -13.67 -6.82
CA PRO A 169 37.79 -13.45 -5.56
C PRO A 169 37.97 -11.99 -5.10
N ASP A 170 36.97 -11.16 -5.35
CA ASP A 170 36.78 -9.88 -4.67
C ASP A 170 35.50 -9.99 -3.81
N PHE A 171 35.69 -10.00 -2.49
CA PHE A 171 34.62 -10.21 -1.51
C PHE A 171 33.92 -8.92 -1.11
N ASP A 172 34.35 -7.76 -1.62
CA ASP A 172 33.75 -6.47 -1.34
C ASP A 172 32.71 -6.11 -2.41
N ALA A 173 31.79 -7.05 -2.70
CA ALA A 173 30.81 -6.93 -3.78
C ALA A 173 29.94 -5.66 -3.60
N PRO A 174 30.09 -4.64 -4.46
CA PRO A 174 29.40 -3.36 -4.30
C PRO A 174 27.88 -3.53 -4.40
N ILE A 175 27.40 -4.50 -5.18
CA ILE A 175 25.97 -4.81 -5.33
C ILE A 175 25.36 -5.35 -4.04
N ALA A 176 26.09 -6.16 -3.26
CA ALA A 176 25.59 -6.69 -1.99
C ALA A 176 25.38 -5.56 -0.95
N LYS A 177 26.28 -4.57 -0.92
CA LYS A 177 26.13 -3.37 -0.08
C LYS A 177 24.94 -2.52 -0.53
N GLU A 178 24.78 -2.31 -1.84
CA GLU A 178 23.65 -1.54 -2.38
C GLU A 178 22.29 -2.21 -2.13
N MET A 179 22.20 -3.54 -2.33
CA MET A 179 21.01 -4.32 -2.02
C MET A 179 20.64 -4.22 -0.54
N THR A 180 21.62 -4.28 0.36
CA THR A 180 21.39 -4.14 1.81
C THR A 180 20.84 -2.77 2.16
N GLN A 181 21.40 -1.69 1.59
CA GLN A 181 20.91 -0.33 1.80
C GLN A 181 19.48 -0.15 1.27
N LYS A 182 19.17 -0.67 0.08
CA LYS A 182 17.80 -0.62 -0.46
C LYS A 182 16.84 -1.48 0.36
N GLY A 183 17.28 -2.62 0.90
CA GLY A 183 16.50 -3.42 1.83
C GLY A 183 16.12 -2.65 3.12
N LEU A 184 17.06 -1.88 3.68
CA LEU A 184 16.78 -1.00 4.83
C LEU A 184 15.76 0.08 4.47
N LYS A 185 15.93 0.74 3.32
CA LYS A 185 14.98 1.73 2.82
C LYS A 185 13.59 1.13 2.58
N ALA A 186 13.50 -0.12 2.11
CA ALA A 186 12.23 -0.84 1.92
C ALA A 186 11.51 -1.03 3.26
N LYS A 187 12.27 -1.32 4.32
CA LYS A 187 11.76 -1.48 5.67
C LYS A 187 11.22 -0.15 6.23
N GLU A 188 11.93 0.96 6.05
CA GLU A 188 11.49 2.29 6.47
C GLU A 188 10.20 2.69 5.74
N LEU A 189 10.18 2.54 4.41
CA LEU A 189 9.03 2.90 3.59
C LEU A 189 7.80 2.05 3.94
N LYS A 190 8.01 0.78 4.30
CA LYS A 190 6.97 -0.08 4.85
C LYS A 190 6.38 0.52 6.12
N GLU A 191 7.20 0.88 7.10
CA GLU A 191 6.71 1.45 8.36
C GLU A 191 5.89 2.73 8.14
N GLU A 192 6.26 3.52 7.13
CA GLU A 192 5.54 4.72 6.73
C GLU A 192 4.18 4.41 6.06
N ILE A 193 4.11 3.40 5.19
CA ILE A 193 2.85 2.88 4.64
C ILE A 193 1.93 2.39 5.76
N ILE A 194 2.48 1.64 6.72
CA ILE A 194 1.74 1.11 7.88
C ILE A 194 1.15 2.26 8.70
N LYS A 195 1.96 3.26 9.01
CA LYS A 195 1.54 4.44 9.77
C LYS A 195 0.45 5.22 9.03
N GLN A 196 0.61 5.44 7.73
CA GLN A 196 -0.37 6.15 6.93
C GLN A 196 -1.72 5.40 6.85
N MET A 197 -1.70 4.07 6.73
CA MET A 197 -2.93 3.28 6.79
C MET A 197 -3.65 3.40 8.13
N ARG A 198 -2.91 3.44 9.26
CA ARG A 198 -3.48 3.65 10.60
C ARG A 198 -4.15 5.01 10.74
N ILE A 199 -3.51 6.05 10.22
CA ILE A 199 -4.09 7.40 10.16
C ILE A 199 -5.40 7.39 9.37
N GLU A 200 -5.45 6.71 8.23
CA GLU A 200 -6.64 6.65 7.36
C GLU A 200 -7.84 5.91 7.96
N ILE A 201 -7.63 5.07 8.96
CA ILE A 201 -8.67 4.31 9.67
C ILE A 201 -8.87 4.79 11.12
N ASN A 202 -8.29 5.93 11.49
CA ASN A 202 -8.38 6.55 12.82
C ASN A 202 -7.84 5.67 13.97
N LEU A 203 -6.74 4.95 13.75
CA LEU A 203 -6.11 4.04 14.73
C LEU A 203 -4.81 4.56 15.37
N GLU A 204 -4.48 5.85 15.19
CA GLU A 204 -3.19 6.52 15.55
C GLU A 204 -1.98 6.13 14.68
#